data_AF-A0A661JK39-F1
#
_entry.id   AF-A0A661JK39-F1
#
_cell.length_a   1.000
_cell.length_b   1.000
_cell.length_c   1.000
_cell.angle_alpha   90.00
_cell.angle_beta   90.00
_cell.angle_gamma   90.00
#
_symmetry.space_group_name_H-M   'P 1'
#
loop_
_entity.id
_entity.type
_entity.pdbx_description
1 polymer ?
#
loop_
_entity_poly.entity_id
_entity_poly.type
_entity_poly.pdbx_seq_one_letter_code
_entity_poly.pdbx_strand_id
1 'polypeptide(L)' 'MSMEMDRGSPLRDLLLGLMASLGTEASEFFDVKKGELHPDCQVLINGRVKTRELRVELKDGDHVEIERIVIAGG' A
#
# COMPACT_ATOMS: atom_id res chain seq x y z
N MET A 1 10.63 -6.09 3.58
CA MET A 1 10.87 -6.44 2.16
C MET A 1 11.32 -5.17 1.46
N SER A 2 12.23 -5.24 0.50
CA SER A 2 12.66 -4.10 -0.34
C SER A 2 12.25 -4.35 -1.79
N MET A 3 11.75 -3.32 -2.47
CA MET A 3 11.30 -3.40 -3.86
C MET A 3 11.99 -2.31 -4.67
N GLU A 4 12.66 -2.67 -5.77
CA GLU A 4 13.24 -1.70 -6.70
C GLU A 4 12.14 -1.19 -7.63
N MET A 5 12.08 0.13 -7.81
CA MET A 5 11.10 0.79 -8.66
C MET A 5 11.77 1.91 -9.45
N ASP A 6 11.17 2.24 -10.61
CA ASP A 6 11.59 3.41 -11.35
C ASP A 6 11.37 4.69 -10.53
N ARG A 7 12.29 5.65 -10.68
CA ARG A 7 12.21 6.91 -9.95
C ARG A 7 10.92 7.66 -10.32
N GLY A 8 10.17 8.08 -9.31
CA GLY A 8 8.91 8.80 -9.52
C GLY A 8 7.72 7.90 -9.81
N SER A 9 7.87 6.57 -9.69
CA SER A 9 6.72 5.68 -9.76
C SER A 9 5.64 6.09 -8.75
N PRO A 10 4.37 6.12 -9.18
CA PRO A 10 3.27 6.46 -8.30
C PRO A 10 3.05 5.35 -7.26
N LEU A 11 2.55 5.73 -6.08
CA LEU A 11 2.17 4.81 -5.02
C LEU A 11 1.27 3.67 -5.52
N ARG A 12 0.38 3.94 -6.49
CA ARG A 12 -0.46 2.92 -7.12
C ARG A 12 0.33 1.75 -7.71
N ASP A 13 1.46 2.03 -8.37
CA ASP A 13 2.22 0.99 -9.07
C ASP A 13 2.95 0.10 -8.06
N LEU A 14 3.41 0.68 -6.94
CA LEU A 14 3.93 -0.09 -5.80
C LEU A 14 2.87 -1.04 -5.26
N LEU A 15 1.64 -0.56 -5.04
CA LEU A 15 0.54 -1.37 -4.50
C LEU A 15 0.17 -2.54 -5.42
N LEU A 16 0.17 -2.32 -6.73
CA LEU A 16 -0.06 -3.39 -7.72
C LEU A 16 1.08 -4.42 -7.72
N GLY A 17 2.33 -3.96 -7.64
CA GLY A 17 3.50 -4.83 -7.51
C GLY A 17 3.45 -5.70 -6.26
N LEU A 18 3.11 -5.10 -5.11
CA LEU A 18 2.96 -5.81 -3.84
C LEU A 18 1.85 -6.87 -3.90
N MET A 19 0.70 -6.54 -4.49
CA MET A 19 -0.40 -7.48 -4.67
C MET A 19 0.02 -8.69 -5.52
N ALA A 20 0.79 -8.46 -6.58
CA ALA A 20 1.32 -9.54 -7.42
C ALA A 20 2.38 -10.39 -6.70
N SER A 21 3.26 -9.76 -5.91
CA SER A 21 4.34 -10.45 -5.18
C SER A 21 3.87 -11.24 -3.97
N LEU A 22 2.84 -10.77 -3.24
CA LEU A 22 2.32 -11.41 -2.03
C LEU A 22 1.42 -12.64 -2.32
N GLY A 23 0.93 -12.79 -3.55
CA GLY A 23 0.09 -13.93 -3.95
C GLY A 23 -1.15 -14.08 -3.05
N THR A 24 -1.26 -15.19 -2.33
CA THR A 24 -2.42 -15.46 -1.46
C THR A 24 -2.48 -14.54 -0.23
N GLU A 25 -1.34 -14.08 0.27
CA GLU A 25 -1.24 -13.16 1.42
C GLU A 25 -1.75 -11.75 1.07
N ALA A 26 -1.83 -11.42 -0.23
CA ALA A 26 -2.38 -10.14 -0.68
C ALA A 26 -3.83 -9.94 -0.19
N SER A 27 -4.59 -11.02 0.01
CA SER A 27 -5.98 -10.95 0.48
C SER A 27 -6.15 -10.35 1.89
N GLU A 28 -5.07 -10.27 2.68
CA GLU A 28 -5.10 -9.62 4.00
C GLU A 28 -5.15 -8.10 3.92
N PHE A 29 -4.61 -7.53 2.83
CA PHE A 29 -4.43 -6.09 2.64
C PHE A 29 -5.16 -5.52 1.42
N PHE A 30 -5.54 -6.37 0.46
CA PHE A 30 -6.17 -6.01 -0.80
C PHE A 30 -7.47 -6.77 -1.02
N ASP A 31 -8.48 -6.08 -1.56
CA ASP A 31 -9.64 -6.73 -2.16
C ASP A 31 -9.23 -7.27 -3.54
N VAL A 32 -8.87 -8.55 -3.58
CA VAL A 32 -8.41 -9.24 -4.80
C VAL A 32 -9.45 -9.19 -5.92
N LYS A 33 -10.75 -9.10 -5.60
CA LYS A 33 -11.80 -9.02 -6.64
C LYS A 33 -11.86 -7.63 -7.28
N LYS A 34 -11.57 -6.59 -6.52
CA LYS A 34 -11.58 -5.20 -7.00
C LYS A 34 -10.21 -4.72 -7.46
N GLY A 35 -9.14 -5.39 -7.07
CA GLY A 35 -7.77 -4.95 -7.33
C GLY A 35 -7.42 -3.67 -6.57
N GLU A 36 -8.02 -3.46 -5.41
CA GLU A 36 -7.88 -2.25 -4.59
C GLU A 36 -7.45 -2.60 -3.16
N LEU A 37 -6.93 -1.61 -2.43
CA LEU A 37 -6.62 -1.78 -1.01
C LEU A 37 -7.92 -2.10 -0.23
N HIS A 38 -7.84 -3.01 0.74
CA HIS A 38 -8.96 -3.34 1.61
C HIS A 38 -9.45 -2.07 2.34
N PRO A 39 -10.76 -1.85 2.51
CA PRO A 39 -11.30 -0.63 3.13
C PRO A 39 -10.83 -0.40 4.57
N ASP A 40 -10.54 -1.49 5.28
CA ASP A 40 -9.97 -1.44 6.63
C ASP A 40 -8.45 -1.28 6.65
N CYS A 41 -7.82 -1.00 5.51
CA CYS A 41 -6.37 -0.78 5.42
C CYS A 41 -6.06 0.67 5.07
N GLN A 42 -4.92 1.15 5.56
CA GLN A 42 -4.35 2.43 5.21
C GLN A 42 -2.91 2.29 4.75
N VAL A 43 -2.50 3.21 3.89
CA VAL A 43 -1.10 3.33 3.45
C VAL A 43 -0.48 4.52 4.14
N LEU A 44 0.69 4.34 4.74
CA LEU A 44 1.50 5.39 5.29
C LEU A 44 2.80 5.53 4.49
N ILE A 45 3.20 6.77 4.25
CA ILE A 45 4.52 7.09 3.69
C ILE A 45 5.24 7.95 4.72
N ASN A 46 6.36 7.47 5.25
CA ASN A 46 7.11 8.11 6.32
C ASN A 46 6.21 8.50 7.52
N GLY A 47 5.35 7.57 7.94
CA GLY A 47 4.41 7.75 9.07
C GLY A 47 3.20 8.66 8.79
N ARG A 48 2.98 9.11 7.55
CA ARG A 48 1.82 9.95 7.18
C ARG A 48 0.82 9.16 6.34
N VAL A 49 -0.45 9.21 6.72
CA VAL A 49 -1.54 8.54 5.98
C VAL A 49 -1.69 9.15 4.58
N LYS A 50 -1.62 8.28 3.55
CA LYS A 50 -1.67 8.61 2.12
C LYS A 50 -2.64 7.74 1.32
N THR A 51 -3.51 6.97 1.98
CA THR A 51 -4.46 6.02 1.36
C THR A 51 -5.32 6.61 0.22
N ARG A 52 -5.63 7.92 0.27
CA ARG A 52 -6.44 8.61 -0.77
C ARG A 52 -5.59 9.29 -1.86
N GLU A 53 -4.28 9.29 -1.73
CA GLU A 53 -3.33 10.03 -2.58
C GLU A 53 -2.48 9.07 -3.43
N LEU A 54 -3.14 8.20 -4.20
CA LEU A 54 -2.49 7.14 -4.99
C LEU A 54 -1.56 7.64 -6.12
N ARG A 55 -1.63 8.93 -6.45
CA ARG A 55 -0.76 9.59 -7.46
C ARG A 55 0.51 10.19 -6.86
N VAL A 56 0.72 10.06 -5.55
CA VAL A 56 1.95 10.51 -4.92
C VAL A 56 3.13 9.74 -5.52
N GLU A 57 4.11 10.48 -6.00
CA GLU A 57 5.38 9.94 -6.48
C GLU A 57 6.25 9.55 -5.29
N LEU A 58 6.70 8.31 -5.29
CA LEU A 58 7.62 7.81 -4.28
C LEU A 58 9.05 8.31 -4.56
N LYS A 59 9.76 8.63 -3.48
CA LYS A 59 11.15 9.05 -3.50
C LYS A 59 12.03 7.93 -2.97
N ASP A 60 13.29 7.95 -3.41
CA ASP A 60 14.29 7.04 -2.88
C ASP A 60 14.43 7.24 -1.36
N GLY A 61 14.44 6.13 -0.63
CA GLY A 61 14.44 6.11 0.83
C GLY A 61 13.09 6.31 1.52
N ASP A 62 11.97 6.46 0.79
CA ASP A 62 10.64 6.52 1.42
C ASP A 62 10.31 5.18 2.10
N HIS A 63 9.86 5.25 3.35
CA HIS A 63 9.32 4.10 4.07
C HIS A 63 7.81 3.99 3.83
N VAL A 64 7.37 2.89 3.24
CA VAL A 64 5.95 2.65 2.94
C VAL A 64 5.43 1.52 3.82
N GLU A 65 4.35 1.80 4.52
CA GLU A 65 3.69 0.88 5.46
C GLU A 65 2.24 0.69 5.03
N ILE A 66 1.75 -0.55 5.10
CA ILE A 66 0.33 -0.87 4.94
C ILE A 66 -0.14 -1.45 6.26
N GLU A 67 -1.09 -0.78 6.89
CA GLU A 67 -1.61 -1.15 8.19
C GLU A 67 -3.10 -1.43 8.10
N ARG A 68 -3.56 -2.43 8.86
CA ARG A 68 -4.99 -2.65 9.08
C ARG A 68 -5.46 -1.73 10.21
N ILE A 69 -6.43 -0.90 9.92
CA ILE A 69 -7.14 -0.07 10.89
C ILE A 69 -8.02 -0.99 11.72
N VAL A 70 -7.56 -1.31 12.93
CA VAL A 70 -8.39 -1.95 13.94
C VAL A 70 -9.00 -0.85 14.80
N ILE A 71 -10.27 -0.52 14.54
CA ILE A 71 -11.04 0.29 15.48
C ILE A 71 -11.44 -0.64 16.63
N ALA A 72 -10.66 -0.65 17.71
CA ALA A 72 -11.10 -1.24 18.95
C ALA A 72 -12.30 -0.42 19.45
N GLY A 73 -13.51 -0.95 19.26
CA GLY A 73 -14.73 -0.38 19.82
C GLY A 73 -14.68 -0.42 21.34
N GLY A 74 -14.96 0.72 21.98
CA GLY A 74 -15.29 0.80 23.40
C GLY A 74 -16.71 0.33 23.68
#